data_AF-C5M5E8-F1
#
_entry.id   AF-C5M5E8-F1
#
_cell.length_a   1.000
_cell.length_b   1.000
_cell.length_c   1.000
_cell.angle_alpha   90.00
_cell.angle_beta   90.00
_cell.angle_gamma   90.00
#
_symmetry.space_group_name_H-M   'P 1'
#
loop_
_entity.id
_entity.type
_entity.pdbx_description
1 polymer ?
#
loop_
_entity_poly.entity_id
_entity_poly.type
_entity_poly.pdbx_seq_one_letter_code
_entity_poly.pdbx_strand_id
1 'polypeptide(L)'
;MISIDFLAKLLSLPYVVIKAVLQYYTVGTIYSRTNIEFRNSLWKNVLLSVEYHMSGNYKKQNVKAVVYEPVEKVFKQVAKNPMVKSLNGFGEKFDARSYWIHKSDNPSGKVLVYLHGGGYLLNLFKSQLVSIAALHYALDARVADELSILVVDYSLTLFDHVFPAQLVESLESYTNLIKAGFKDIHLIGDSAGGHLAVNMQMAIANPKETKEMFADFGYDGGALDGKLVAPKSLSLLSPWVQPTVAPIVSPGVNTWGDLGALDTTLGELFVEGIPKDQLARYNRYINLCNVPPLPETLVIVGEREVLKNGIDMFVADAQGPIEYHEEPGGIHAAMVYVEGLDYSGNKGAKRAIAGDFTNKFAYNLVAEFLSRNV
;
A
#
# COMPACT_ATOMS: atom_id res chain seq x y z
N MET A 1 -14.09 15.58 -18.81
CA MET A 1 -15.51 15.19 -18.82
C MET A 1 -15.59 13.81 -18.19
N ILE A 2 -16.52 13.57 -17.27
CA ILE A 2 -16.70 12.25 -16.64
C ILE A 2 -17.23 11.27 -17.69
N SER A 3 -16.73 10.03 -17.71
CA SER A 3 -17.18 9.03 -18.69
C SER A 3 -18.60 8.51 -18.41
N ILE A 4 -19.27 8.04 -19.47
CA ILE A 4 -20.63 7.47 -19.39
C ILE A 4 -20.66 6.24 -18.47
N ASP A 5 -19.65 5.37 -18.56
CA ASP A 5 -19.52 4.19 -17.71
C ASP A 5 -19.41 4.57 -16.21
N PHE A 6 -18.66 5.61 -15.88
CA PHE A 6 -18.55 6.10 -14.51
C PHE A 6 -19.87 6.70 -14.01
N LEU A 7 -20.57 7.46 -14.86
CA LEU A 7 -21.89 8.00 -14.52
C LEU A 7 -22.90 6.88 -14.26
N ALA A 8 -22.89 5.80 -15.06
CA ALA A 8 -23.75 4.65 -14.84
C ALA A 8 -23.47 3.96 -13.49
N LYS A 9 -22.19 3.85 -13.09
CA LYS A 9 -21.81 3.38 -11.75
C LYS A 9 -22.38 4.26 -10.64
N LEU A 10 -22.26 5.58 -10.78
CA LEU A 10 -22.82 6.53 -9.80
C LEU A 10 -24.34 6.39 -9.66
N LEU A 11 -25.06 6.30 -10.78
CA LEU A 11 -26.53 6.19 -10.77
C LEU A 11 -27.03 4.88 -10.16
N SER A 12 -26.21 3.83 -10.17
CA SER A 12 -26.54 2.52 -9.58
C SER A 12 -26.12 2.36 -8.12
N LEU A 13 -25.42 3.34 -7.52
CA LEU A 13 -25.01 3.31 -6.11
C LEU A 13 -26.15 3.06 -5.12
N PRO A 14 -27.34 3.70 -5.24
CA PRO A 14 -28.44 3.45 -4.31
C PRO A 14 -28.85 1.97 -4.27
N TYR A 15 -28.85 1.30 -5.42
CA TYR A 15 -29.14 -0.14 -5.49
C TYR A 15 -28.08 -0.97 -4.76
N VAL A 16 -26.80 -0.65 -4.94
CA VAL A 16 -25.69 -1.33 -4.25
C VAL A 16 -25.82 -1.21 -2.74
N VAL A 17 -26.10 0.00 -2.24
CA VAL A 17 -26.30 0.26 -0.80
C VAL A 17 -27.49 -0.53 -0.28
N ILE A 18 -28.66 -0.45 -0.93
CA ILE A 18 -29.86 -1.19 -0.51
C ILE A 18 -29.59 -2.69 -0.50
N LYS A 19 -28.96 -3.22 -1.55
CA LYS A 19 -28.61 -4.65 -1.64
C LYS A 19 -27.68 -5.06 -0.49
N ALA A 20 -26.63 -4.30 -0.21
CA ALA A 20 -25.69 -4.61 0.87
C ALA A 20 -26.37 -4.58 2.25
N VAL A 21 -27.24 -3.61 2.50
CA VAL A 21 -28.01 -3.52 3.75
C VAL A 21 -28.97 -4.70 3.91
N LEU A 22 -29.75 -5.03 2.87
CA LEU A 22 -30.67 -6.17 2.91
C LEU A 22 -29.91 -7.48 3.11
N GLN A 23 -28.81 -7.69 2.39
CA GLN A 23 -27.97 -8.87 2.56
C GLN A 23 -27.42 -8.97 3.98
N TYR A 24 -26.91 -7.88 4.55
CA TYR A 24 -26.36 -7.87 5.91
C TYR A 24 -27.37 -8.36 6.97
N TYR A 25 -28.62 -7.91 6.89
CA TYR A 25 -29.65 -8.29 7.87
C TYR A 25 -30.39 -9.60 7.58
N THR A 26 -30.17 -10.24 6.43
CA THR A 26 -30.89 -11.46 6.04
C THR A 26 -29.96 -12.66 5.96
N VAL A 27 -29.17 -12.76 4.89
CA VAL A 27 -28.34 -13.93 4.58
C VAL A 27 -26.86 -13.72 4.86
N GLY A 28 -26.48 -12.52 5.30
CA GLY A 28 -25.10 -12.04 5.33
C GLY A 28 -24.61 -11.60 3.95
N THR A 29 -23.83 -10.53 3.91
CA THR A 29 -23.07 -10.14 2.72
C THR A 29 -21.96 -11.17 2.43
N ILE A 30 -21.26 -11.03 1.30
CA ILE A 30 -20.05 -11.82 1.07
C ILE A 30 -18.99 -11.58 2.15
N TYR A 31 -18.83 -10.33 2.60
CA TYR A 31 -17.81 -9.95 3.57
C TYR A 31 -18.10 -10.50 4.97
N SER A 32 -19.30 -10.25 5.52
CA SER A 32 -19.69 -10.72 6.86
C SER A 32 -19.70 -12.25 7.01
N ARG A 33 -19.94 -12.98 5.91
CA ARG A 33 -19.89 -14.46 5.92
C ARG A 33 -18.46 -15.02 5.90
N THR A 34 -17.50 -14.26 5.38
CA THR A 34 -16.15 -14.77 5.12
C THR A 34 -15.10 -14.23 6.09
N ASN A 35 -15.24 -12.99 6.57
CA ASN A 35 -14.24 -12.36 7.42
C ASN A 35 -14.88 -11.70 8.66
N ILE A 36 -14.25 -11.90 9.82
CA ILE A 36 -14.74 -11.46 11.13
C ILE A 36 -14.84 -9.95 11.26
N GLU A 37 -13.97 -9.20 10.57
CA GLU A 37 -13.94 -7.72 10.57
C GLU A 37 -15.26 -7.09 10.13
N PHE A 38 -16.07 -7.84 9.37
CA PHE A 38 -17.33 -7.38 8.80
C PHE A 38 -18.56 -7.86 9.56
N ARG A 39 -18.46 -8.87 10.44
CA ARG A 39 -19.63 -9.53 11.05
C ARG A 39 -20.54 -8.57 11.82
N ASN A 40 -19.95 -7.60 12.50
CA ASN A 40 -20.67 -6.67 13.38
C ASN A 40 -20.61 -5.21 12.89
N SER A 41 -20.35 -4.99 11.59
CA SER A 41 -20.21 -3.64 11.03
C SER A 41 -20.96 -3.50 9.72
N LEU A 42 -22.23 -3.08 9.78
CA LEU A 42 -23.00 -2.71 8.58
C LEU A 42 -22.24 -1.66 7.75
N TRP A 43 -21.59 -0.70 8.42
CA TRP A 43 -20.80 0.34 7.78
C TRP A 43 -19.72 -0.24 6.85
N LYS A 44 -18.85 -1.14 7.34
CA LYS A 44 -17.80 -1.75 6.52
C LYS A 44 -18.40 -2.51 5.34
N ASN A 45 -19.48 -3.26 5.56
CA ASN A 45 -20.14 -4.02 4.50
C ASN A 45 -20.68 -3.15 3.37
N VAL A 46 -21.33 -2.04 3.72
CA VAL A 46 -21.85 -1.07 2.75
C VAL A 46 -20.70 -0.34 2.06
N LEU A 47 -19.72 0.15 2.82
CA LEU A 47 -18.57 0.87 2.29
C LEU A 47 -17.81 0.03 1.27
N LEU A 48 -17.40 -1.20 1.62
CA LEU A 48 -16.64 -2.06 0.72
C LEU A 48 -17.46 -2.50 -0.50
N SER A 49 -18.79 -2.66 -0.35
CA SER A 49 -19.68 -2.91 -1.48
C SER A 49 -19.73 -1.73 -2.46
N VAL A 50 -19.73 -0.50 -1.93
CA VAL A 50 -19.67 0.74 -2.72
C VAL A 50 -18.31 0.89 -3.39
N GLU A 51 -17.21 0.71 -2.65
CA GLU A 51 -15.86 0.81 -3.19
C GLU A 51 -15.63 -0.22 -4.30
N TYR A 52 -16.02 -1.47 -4.08
CA TYR A 52 -15.96 -2.52 -5.10
C TYR A 52 -16.78 -2.19 -6.35
N HIS A 53 -17.99 -1.63 -6.18
CA HIS A 53 -18.82 -1.23 -7.33
C HIS A 53 -18.21 -0.07 -8.12
N MET A 54 -17.55 0.85 -7.42
CA MET A 54 -16.87 1.97 -8.04
C MET A 54 -15.52 1.57 -8.67
N SER A 55 -14.89 0.48 -8.20
CA SER A 55 -13.60 0.01 -8.68
C SER A 55 -13.63 -0.63 -10.08
N GLY A 56 -12.46 -0.72 -10.72
CA GLY A 56 -12.28 -1.24 -12.07
C GLY A 56 -12.66 -0.24 -13.17
N ASN A 57 -12.11 -0.45 -14.39
CA ASN A 57 -12.26 0.45 -15.54
C ASN A 57 -11.86 1.91 -15.24
N TYR A 58 -10.79 2.10 -14.47
CA TYR A 58 -10.31 3.44 -14.13
C TYR A 58 -9.83 4.19 -15.37
N LYS A 59 -10.22 5.46 -15.48
CA LYS A 59 -9.73 6.39 -16.50
C LYS A 59 -9.08 7.58 -15.79
N LYS A 60 -7.90 8.02 -16.23
CA LYS A 60 -7.15 9.14 -15.64
C LYS A 60 -8.05 10.36 -15.38
N GLN A 61 -8.87 10.73 -16.36
CA GLN A 61 -9.79 11.87 -16.27
C GLN A 61 -10.85 11.75 -15.18
N ASN A 62 -11.37 10.53 -14.93
CA ASN A 62 -12.37 10.31 -13.89
C ASN A 62 -11.71 10.40 -12.52
N VAL A 63 -10.60 9.68 -12.33
CA VAL A 63 -9.82 9.69 -11.09
C VAL A 63 -9.43 11.13 -10.74
N LYS A 64 -8.87 11.88 -11.69
CA LYS A 64 -8.50 13.29 -11.51
C LYS A 64 -9.68 14.19 -11.10
N ALA A 65 -10.89 13.90 -11.59
CA ALA A 65 -12.07 14.73 -11.35
C ALA A 65 -12.78 14.43 -10.03
N VAL A 66 -12.76 13.18 -9.55
CA VAL A 66 -13.66 12.75 -8.45
C VAL A 66 -12.97 11.98 -7.32
N VAL A 67 -11.76 11.47 -7.54
CA VAL A 67 -11.03 10.66 -6.55
C VAL A 67 -9.82 11.41 -6.02
N TYR A 68 -9.06 12.05 -6.91
CA TYR A 68 -7.78 12.65 -6.57
C TYR A 68 -7.91 13.76 -5.53
N GLU A 69 -7.11 13.63 -4.47
CA GLU A 69 -6.89 14.67 -3.49
C GLU A 69 -5.38 14.87 -3.25
N PRO A 70 -4.87 16.11 -3.24
CA PRO A 70 -3.49 16.37 -2.86
C PRO A 70 -3.22 15.87 -1.44
N VAL A 71 -2.02 15.35 -1.19
CA VAL A 71 -1.65 14.71 0.07
C VAL A 71 -1.89 15.63 1.28
N GLU A 72 -1.64 16.93 1.16
CA GLU A 72 -1.83 17.90 2.25
C GLU A 72 -3.32 18.03 2.63
N LYS A 73 -4.23 17.82 1.68
CA LYS A 73 -5.67 17.77 1.95
C LYS A 73 -6.01 16.51 2.76
N VAL A 74 -5.43 15.37 2.40
CA VAL A 74 -5.62 14.09 3.11
C VAL A 74 -5.12 14.20 4.56
N PHE A 75 -3.92 14.77 4.78
CA PHE A 75 -3.40 15.06 6.13
C PHE A 75 -4.36 15.97 6.93
N LYS A 76 -4.88 17.04 6.33
CA LYS A 76 -5.84 17.96 6.98
C LYS A 76 -7.15 17.25 7.38
N GLN A 77 -7.63 16.30 6.59
CA GLN A 77 -8.87 15.56 6.88
C GLN A 77 -8.74 14.66 8.11
N VAL A 78 -7.54 14.16 8.40
CA VAL A 78 -7.29 13.23 9.52
C VAL A 78 -6.68 13.91 10.73
N ALA A 79 -6.19 15.14 10.62
CA ALA A 79 -5.52 15.88 11.69
C ALA A 79 -6.35 16.05 12.99
N LYS A 80 -7.69 15.96 12.90
CA LYS A 80 -8.59 16.02 14.06
C LYS A 80 -8.79 14.67 14.77
N ASN A 81 -8.33 13.56 14.18
CA ASN A 81 -8.41 12.25 14.80
C ASN A 81 -7.53 12.26 16.08
N PRO A 82 -8.06 11.89 17.26
CA PRO A 82 -7.33 11.96 18.54
C PRO A 82 -5.97 11.25 18.54
N MET A 83 -5.89 10.12 17.84
CA MET A 83 -4.68 9.30 17.73
C MET A 83 -3.61 10.03 16.91
N VAL A 84 -4.01 10.59 15.78
CA VAL A 84 -3.14 11.38 14.90
C VAL A 84 -2.64 12.65 15.60
N LYS A 85 -3.52 13.35 16.32
CA LYS A 85 -3.17 14.58 17.05
C LYS A 85 -2.05 14.37 18.08
N SER A 86 -1.89 13.14 18.58
CA SER A 86 -0.89 12.79 19.60
C SER A 86 0.44 12.33 18.99
N LEU A 87 0.52 12.16 17.66
CA LEU A 87 1.76 11.81 16.98
C LEU A 87 2.61 13.06 16.71
N ASN A 88 3.87 13.03 17.14
CA ASN A 88 4.82 14.11 16.89
C ASN A 88 5.11 14.26 15.38
N GLY A 89 5.19 15.51 14.91
CA GLY A 89 5.54 15.84 13.53
C GLY A 89 4.50 15.47 12.45
N PHE A 90 3.29 15.07 12.82
CA PHE A 90 2.30 14.61 11.84
C PHE A 90 1.99 15.68 10.77
N GLY A 91 2.23 15.34 9.50
CA GLY A 91 2.04 16.21 8.34
C GLY A 91 3.19 17.19 8.08
N GLU A 92 4.26 17.17 8.88
CA GLU A 92 5.48 17.92 8.57
C GLU A 92 6.14 17.33 7.32
N LYS A 93 6.50 18.20 6.37
CA LYS A 93 7.22 17.80 5.16
C LYS A 93 8.67 17.47 5.50
N PHE A 94 9.17 16.28 5.13
CA PHE A 94 10.57 15.90 5.29
C PHE A 94 11.41 16.38 4.10
N ASP A 95 10.97 16.06 2.89
CA ASP A 95 11.58 16.50 1.64
C ASP A 95 10.53 16.76 0.55
N ALA A 96 10.92 16.87 -0.72
CA ALA A 96 10.01 17.18 -1.82
C ALA A 96 8.79 16.25 -1.93
N ARG A 97 8.95 14.96 -1.59
CA ARG A 97 7.99 13.88 -1.87
C ARG A 97 7.61 13.09 -0.63
N SER A 98 7.92 13.56 0.58
CA SER A 98 7.62 12.79 1.77
C SER A 98 7.23 13.63 2.99
N TYR A 99 6.40 13.02 3.83
CA TYR A 99 5.78 13.65 4.98
C TYR A 99 5.87 12.72 6.20
N TRP A 100 6.11 13.31 7.36
CA TRP A 100 6.11 12.59 8.63
C TRP A 100 4.68 12.20 9.03
N ILE A 101 4.49 10.92 9.35
CA ILE A 101 3.33 10.43 10.12
C ILE A 101 3.67 10.52 11.61
N HIS A 102 4.88 10.12 11.98
CA HIS A 102 5.39 10.25 13.33
C HIS A 102 6.90 10.49 13.31
N LYS A 103 7.38 11.43 14.11
CA LYS A 103 8.82 11.61 14.40
C LYS A 103 9.07 11.12 15.81
N SER A 104 9.96 10.15 15.95
CA SER A 104 10.37 9.68 17.27
C SER A 104 11.02 10.83 18.06
N ASP A 105 10.65 10.96 19.34
CA ASP A 105 11.26 11.92 20.27
C ASP A 105 12.64 11.46 20.76
N ASN A 106 12.97 10.19 20.52
CA ASN A 106 14.22 9.53 20.86
C ASN A 106 14.91 9.01 19.58
N PRO A 107 15.50 9.91 18.77
CA PRO A 107 15.99 9.58 17.44
C PRO A 107 17.14 8.58 17.50
N SER A 108 16.82 7.31 17.29
CA SER A 108 17.75 6.17 17.23
C SER A 108 18.32 5.93 15.82
N GLY A 109 17.88 6.73 14.83
CA GLY A 109 18.20 6.53 13.42
C GLY A 109 17.32 5.47 12.72
N LYS A 110 16.21 5.07 13.36
CA LYS A 110 15.22 4.10 12.87
C LYS A 110 14.04 4.79 12.20
N VAL A 111 13.64 4.29 11.03
CA VAL A 111 12.49 4.81 10.30
C VAL A 111 11.75 3.72 9.52
N LEU A 112 10.44 3.72 9.64
CA LEU A 112 9.53 2.95 8.80
C LEU A 112 9.02 3.86 7.68
N VAL A 113 9.33 3.51 6.44
CA VAL A 113 8.89 4.25 5.25
C VAL A 113 7.69 3.52 4.64
N TYR A 114 6.56 4.21 4.63
CA TYR A 114 5.33 3.74 4.02
C TYR A 114 5.24 4.17 2.55
N LEU A 115 5.02 3.19 1.69
CA LEU A 115 4.77 3.34 0.26
C LEU A 115 3.32 2.94 0.01
N HIS A 116 2.46 3.89 -0.34
CA HIS A 116 1.03 3.62 -0.47
C HIS A 116 0.70 2.78 -1.71
N GLY A 117 -0.38 2.01 -1.66
CA GLY A 117 -0.98 1.35 -2.82
C GLY A 117 -1.87 2.25 -3.65
N GLY A 118 -2.59 1.68 -4.62
CA GLY A 118 -3.44 2.43 -5.56
C GLY A 118 -3.08 2.26 -7.04
N GLY A 119 -2.31 1.20 -7.37
CA GLY A 119 -1.95 0.85 -8.74
C GLY A 119 -1.18 1.94 -9.48
N TYR A 120 -0.39 2.75 -8.77
CA TYR A 120 0.31 3.94 -9.26
C TYR A 120 -0.58 5.04 -9.86
N LEU A 121 -1.90 4.85 -9.85
CA LEU A 121 -2.88 5.79 -10.40
C LEU A 121 -3.59 6.59 -9.30
N LEU A 122 -3.89 5.96 -8.17
CA LEU A 122 -4.66 6.57 -7.08
C LEU A 122 -3.73 7.21 -6.05
N ASN A 123 -4.14 8.32 -5.45
CA ASN A 123 -3.41 9.00 -4.38
C ASN A 123 -3.49 8.22 -3.06
N LEU A 124 -2.62 8.59 -2.11
CA LEU A 124 -2.74 8.17 -0.72
C LEU A 124 -4.15 8.48 -0.18
N PHE A 125 -4.83 7.47 0.35
CA PHE A 125 -6.15 7.62 0.93
C PHE A 125 -6.11 7.86 2.44
N LYS A 126 -7.19 8.46 2.94
CA LYS A 126 -7.40 8.66 4.38
C LYS A 126 -7.31 7.35 5.17
N SER A 127 -7.88 6.26 4.66
CA SER A 127 -7.89 4.94 5.32
C SER A 127 -6.47 4.42 5.53
N GLN A 128 -5.64 4.48 4.49
CA GLN A 128 -4.21 4.16 4.53
C GLN A 128 -3.46 5.02 5.55
N LEU A 129 -3.61 6.35 5.50
CA LEU A 129 -2.92 7.26 6.41
C LEU A 129 -3.33 7.03 7.88
N VAL A 130 -4.62 6.85 8.16
CA VAL A 130 -5.11 6.48 9.50
C VAL A 130 -4.57 5.13 9.93
N SER A 131 -4.53 4.16 9.01
CA SER A 131 -4.08 2.81 9.30
C SER A 131 -2.62 2.78 9.73
N ILE A 132 -1.75 3.46 8.98
CA ILE A 132 -0.32 3.52 9.32
C ILE A 132 -0.07 4.37 10.58
N ALA A 133 -0.87 5.42 10.81
CA ALA A 133 -0.85 6.14 12.08
C ALA A 133 -1.29 5.26 13.27
N ALA A 134 -2.25 4.34 13.07
CA ALA A 134 -2.68 3.39 14.09
C ALA A 134 -1.61 2.34 14.38
N LEU A 135 -0.83 1.93 13.37
CA LEU A 135 0.25 0.97 13.54
C LEU A 135 1.23 1.40 14.64
N HIS A 136 1.56 2.69 14.76
CA HIS A 136 2.41 3.21 15.83
C HIS A 136 1.96 2.75 17.23
N TYR A 137 0.65 2.70 17.48
CA TYR A 137 0.10 2.30 18.77
C TYR A 137 -0.07 0.79 18.94
N ALA A 138 0.08 0.02 17.86
CA ALA A 138 0.11 -1.43 17.91
C ALA A 138 1.51 -1.96 18.25
N LEU A 139 2.55 -1.13 18.07
CA LEU A 139 3.94 -1.49 18.36
C LEU A 139 4.19 -1.57 19.87
N ASP A 140 5.13 -2.43 20.25
CA ASP A 140 5.67 -2.44 21.61
C ASP A 140 6.24 -1.05 21.97
N ALA A 141 6.10 -0.65 23.24
CA ALA A 141 6.44 0.69 23.70
C ALA A 141 7.89 1.11 23.37
N ARG A 142 8.85 0.17 23.42
CA ARG A 142 10.25 0.43 23.02
C ARG A 142 10.35 0.81 21.54
N VAL A 143 9.68 0.07 20.68
CA VAL A 143 9.74 0.26 19.23
C VAL A 143 8.99 1.55 18.87
N ALA A 144 7.83 1.78 19.46
CA ALA A 144 7.05 3.00 19.26
C ALA A 144 7.84 4.27 19.66
N ASP A 145 8.60 4.24 20.75
CA ASP A 145 9.41 5.38 21.22
C ASP A 145 10.57 5.73 20.27
N GLU A 146 11.19 4.73 19.65
CA GLU A 146 12.42 4.89 18.85
C GLU A 146 12.18 5.02 17.33
N LEU A 147 11.02 4.59 16.83
CA LEU A 147 10.74 4.44 15.40
C LEU A 147 10.01 5.66 14.83
N SER A 148 10.64 6.38 13.91
CA SER A 148 9.94 7.37 13.09
C SER A 148 9.14 6.69 11.97
N ILE A 149 8.04 7.30 11.52
CA ILE A 149 7.21 6.80 10.43
C ILE A 149 7.05 7.91 9.38
N LEU A 150 7.50 7.62 8.16
CA LEU A 150 7.44 8.52 7.02
C LEU A 150 6.53 7.93 5.94
N VAL A 151 5.80 8.75 5.21
CA VAL A 151 5.10 8.34 3.97
C VAL A 151 5.67 9.07 2.77
N VAL A 152 5.81 8.35 1.66
CA VAL A 152 6.22 8.93 0.36
C VAL A 152 4.97 9.17 -0.50
N ASP A 153 4.76 10.42 -0.91
CA ASP A 153 3.76 10.90 -1.87
C ASP A 153 4.41 10.96 -3.28
N TYR A 154 4.70 9.79 -3.82
CA TYR A 154 5.31 9.66 -5.15
C TYR A 154 4.30 10.07 -6.25
N SER A 155 4.83 10.44 -7.41
CA SER A 155 4.03 10.93 -8.55
C SER A 155 3.17 9.85 -9.16
N LEU A 156 1.98 10.22 -9.64
CA LEU A 156 0.96 9.28 -10.13
C LEU A 156 0.84 9.27 -11.65
N THR A 157 0.50 8.11 -12.21
CA THR A 157 0.26 7.91 -13.64
C THR A 157 -0.90 8.75 -14.17
N LEU A 158 -1.81 9.20 -13.28
CA LEU A 158 -2.90 10.12 -13.61
C LEU A 158 -2.42 11.49 -14.12
N PHE A 159 -1.17 11.85 -13.78
CA PHE A 159 -0.46 13.05 -14.23
C PHE A 159 0.68 12.72 -15.21
N ASP A 160 0.60 11.55 -15.86
CA ASP A 160 1.57 11.11 -16.87
C ASP A 160 2.99 10.86 -16.34
N HIS A 161 3.12 10.72 -15.01
CA HIS A 161 4.34 10.19 -14.38
C HIS A 161 4.28 8.66 -14.38
N VAL A 162 4.98 8.06 -15.34
CA VAL A 162 5.01 6.61 -15.60
C VAL A 162 6.29 5.97 -15.08
N PHE A 163 6.42 4.64 -15.16
CA PHE A 163 7.66 3.94 -14.85
C PHE A 163 8.87 4.60 -15.56
N PRO A 164 9.99 4.83 -14.85
CA PRO A 164 10.32 4.47 -13.47
C PRO A 164 10.14 5.61 -12.44
N ALA A 165 9.34 6.65 -12.71
CA ALA A 165 9.28 7.87 -11.90
C ALA A 165 9.06 7.60 -10.39
N GLN A 166 8.14 6.71 -10.04
CA GLN A 166 7.82 6.37 -8.66
C GLN A 166 9.01 5.75 -7.91
N LEU A 167 9.79 4.92 -8.60
CA LEU A 167 11.00 4.30 -8.06
C LEU A 167 12.09 5.35 -7.84
N VAL A 168 12.30 6.24 -8.81
CA VAL A 168 13.28 7.33 -8.70
C VAL A 168 12.96 8.21 -7.49
N GLU A 169 11.74 8.75 -7.40
CA GLU A 169 11.34 9.67 -6.33
C GLU A 169 11.37 9.01 -4.93
N SER A 170 11.08 7.72 -4.85
CA SER A 170 11.15 6.98 -3.58
C SER A 170 12.61 6.73 -3.17
N LEU A 171 13.50 6.45 -4.12
CA LEU A 171 14.94 6.32 -3.85
C LEU A 171 15.57 7.67 -3.48
N GLU A 172 15.10 8.79 -4.05
CA GLU A 172 15.53 10.13 -3.63
C GLU A 172 15.18 10.36 -2.15
N SER A 173 13.95 10.04 -1.75
CA SER A 173 13.51 10.15 -0.35
C SER A 173 14.32 9.23 0.58
N TYR A 174 14.59 8.00 0.14
CA TYR A 174 15.44 7.04 0.85
C TYR A 174 16.87 7.55 1.04
N THR A 175 17.45 8.13 0.00
CA THR A 175 18.79 8.72 0.03
C THR A 175 18.85 9.96 0.92
N ASN A 176 17.78 10.76 0.95
CA ASN A 176 17.68 11.90 1.86
C ASN A 176 17.59 11.44 3.33
N LEU A 177 16.87 10.35 3.63
CA LEU A 177 16.87 9.73 4.96
C LEU A 177 18.27 9.30 5.38
N ILE A 178 19.02 8.63 4.50
CA ILE A 178 20.40 8.22 4.78
C ILE A 178 21.31 9.43 5.05
N LYS A 179 21.19 10.50 4.24
CA LYS A 179 21.93 11.76 4.44
C LYS A 179 21.55 12.44 5.75
N ALA A 180 20.29 12.32 6.19
CA ALA A 180 19.81 12.81 7.47
C ALA A 180 20.22 11.93 8.68
N GLY A 181 20.92 10.82 8.45
CA GLY A 181 21.49 9.96 9.50
C GLY A 181 20.66 8.72 9.83
N PHE A 182 19.54 8.48 9.13
CA PHE A 182 18.79 7.24 9.27
C PHE A 182 19.56 6.08 8.61
N LYS A 183 19.84 5.04 9.38
CA LYS A 183 20.62 3.87 8.91
C LYS A 183 19.86 2.56 9.07
N ASP A 184 18.75 2.59 9.80
CA ASP A 184 17.91 1.46 10.11
C ASP A 184 16.53 1.73 9.49
N ILE A 185 16.43 1.43 8.19
CA ILE A 185 15.28 1.78 7.37
C ILE A 185 14.47 0.51 7.08
N HIS A 186 13.21 0.55 7.42
CA HIS A 186 12.23 -0.51 7.14
C HIS A 186 11.24 0.02 6.11
N LEU A 187 10.81 -0.83 5.18
CA LEU A 187 9.79 -0.45 4.20
C LEU A 187 8.49 -1.19 4.51
N ILE A 188 7.37 -0.49 4.45
CA ILE A 188 6.03 -1.09 4.47
C ILE A 188 5.26 -0.57 3.27
N GLY A 189 4.53 -1.44 2.58
CA GLY A 189 3.73 -1.00 1.45
C GLY A 189 2.60 -1.95 1.11
N ASP A 190 1.48 -1.36 0.70
CA ASP A 190 0.33 -2.11 0.21
C ASP A 190 0.24 -2.13 -1.30
N SER A 191 -0.15 -3.26 -1.92
CA SER A 191 -0.42 -3.31 -3.36
C SER A 191 0.77 -2.84 -4.21
N ALA A 192 0.58 -1.80 -5.04
CA ALA A 192 1.64 -1.12 -5.79
C ALA A 192 2.76 -0.55 -4.89
N GLY A 193 2.47 -0.18 -3.65
CA GLY A 193 3.47 0.22 -2.67
C GLY A 193 4.37 -0.94 -2.22
N GLY A 194 3.79 -2.14 -2.08
CA GLY A 194 4.56 -3.37 -1.85
C GLY A 194 5.46 -3.72 -3.05
N HIS A 195 4.94 -3.54 -4.27
CA HIS A 195 5.74 -3.65 -5.49
C HIS A 195 6.91 -2.64 -5.53
N LEU A 196 6.65 -1.41 -5.10
CA LEU A 196 7.65 -0.35 -5.02
C LEU A 196 8.72 -0.67 -3.98
N ALA A 197 8.35 -1.22 -2.83
CA ALA A 197 9.29 -1.63 -1.77
C ALA A 197 10.30 -2.68 -2.27
N VAL A 198 9.80 -3.70 -2.99
CA VAL A 198 10.67 -4.74 -3.59
C VAL A 198 11.57 -4.14 -4.67
N ASN A 199 11.04 -3.23 -5.49
CA ASN A 199 11.84 -2.53 -6.50
C ASN A 199 12.94 -1.66 -5.88
N MET A 200 12.68 -0.98 -4.75
CA MET A 200 13.71 -0.22 -4.04
C MET A 200 14.83 -1.13 -3.52
N GLN A 201 14.49 -2.28 -2.92
CA GLN A 201 15.47 -3.28 -2.51
C GLN A 201 16.31 -3.77 -3.70
N MET A 202 15.65 -4.12 -4.81
CA MET A 202 16.33 -4.56 -6.03
C MET A 202 17.24 -3.47 -6.62
N ALA A 203 16.78 -2.22 -6.61
CA ALA A 203 17.54 -1.08 -7.10
C ALA A 203 18.81 -0.82 -6.28
N ILE A 204 18.70 -0.88 -4.96
CA ILE A 204 19.83 -0.69 -4.03
C ILE A 204 20.82 -1.86 -4.14
N ALA A 205 20.34 -3.09 -4.34
CA ALA A 205 21.18 -4.27 -4.50
C ALA A 205 21.90 -4.31 -5.86
N ASN A 206 21.32 -3.71 -6.91
CA ASN A 206 21.86 -3.70 -8.28
C ASN A 206 21.99 -2.27 -8.82
N PRO A 207 22.83 -1.41 -8.18
CA PRO A 207 22.83 0.01 -8.47
C PRO A 207 23.34 0.33 -9.88
N LYS A 208 24.21 -0.50 -10.46
CA LYS A 208 24.74 -0.30 -11.81
C LYS A 208 23.64 -0.51 -12.86
N GLU A 209 23.00 -1.67 -12.81
CA GLU A 209 21.91 -2.06 -13.71
C GLU A 209 20.72 -1.11 -13.59
N THR A 210 20.46 -0.63 -12.37
CA THR A 210 19.37 0.34 -12.15
C THR A 210 19.69 1.69 -12.74
N LYS A 211 20.92 2.19 -12.61
CA LYS A 211 21.36 3.44 -13.26
C LYS A 211 21.29 3.36 -14.77
N GLU A 212 21.69 2.22 -15.35
CA GLU A 212 21.54 1.98 -16.80
C GLU A 212 20.06 2.04 -17.22
N MET A 213 19.16 1.40 -16.45
CA MET A 213 17.72 1.48 -16.69
C MET A 213 17.19 2.91 -16.56
N PHE A 214 17.58 3.65 -15.53
CA PHE A 214 17.20 5.06 -15.35
C PHE A 214 17.63 5.96 -16.51
N ALA A 215 18.83 5.73 -17.05
CA ALA A 215 19.32 6.48 -18.21
C ALA A 215 18.45 6.29 -19.46
N ASP A 216 17.86 5.11 -19.66
CA ASP A 216 16.92 4.87 -20.77
C ASP A 216 15.67 5.79 -20.72
N PHE A 217 15.34 6.31 -19.54
CA PHE A 217 14.20 7.20 -19.29
C PHE A 217 14.62 8.65 -19.00
N GLY A 218 15.90 8.99 -19.17
CA GLY A 218 16.40 10.35 -18.97
C GLY A 218 16.64 10.76 -17.51
N TYR A 219 16.73 9.80 -16.59
CA TYR A 219 17.12 10.06 -15.20
C TYR A 219 18.64 9.84 -15.03
N ASP A 220 19.30 10.71 -14.27
CA ASP A 220 20.76 10.64 -14.05
C ASP A 220 21.19 9.52 -13.07
N GLY A 221 20.25 8.97 -12.31
CA GLY A 221 20.49 7.96 -11.30
C GLY A 221 21.20 8.46 -10.04
N GLY A 222 21.22 9.77 -9.80
CA GLY A 222 21.83 10.41 -8.64
C GLY A 222 21.24 9.96 -7.30
N ALA A 223 19.99 9.50 -7.31
CA ALA A 223 19.37 8.86 -6.15
C ALA A 223 20.14 7.62 -5.66
N LEU A 224 20.93 6.98 -6.52
CA LEU A 224 21.77 5.81 -6.22
C LEU A 224 23.27 6.18 -6.10
N ASP A 225 23.61 7.48 -6.07
CA ASP A 225 24.98 7.95 -5.84
C ASP A 225 25.30 7.95 -4.35
N GLY A 226 25.90 6.85 -3.89
CA GLY A 226 26.34 6.69 -2.51
C GLY A 226 26.36 5.23 -2.09
N LYS A 227 26.94 4.95 -0.93
CA LYS A 227 26.77 3.64 -0.28
C LYS A 227 25.42 3.62 0.43
N LEU A 228 24.35 3.42 -0.34
CA LEU A 228 23.03 3.19 0.25
C LEU A 228 23.07 1.91 1.06
N VAL A 229 22.49 1.96 2.26
CA VAL A 229 22.29 0.78 3.10
C VAL A 229 21.00 0.13 2.63
N ALA A 230 20.98 -1.19 2.42
CA ALA A 230 19.75 -1.90 2.08
C ALA A 230 18.72 -1.77 3.22
N PRO A 231 17.41 -1.73 2.89
CA PRO A 231 16.37 -1.79 3.91
C PRO A 231 16.53 -3.05 4.76
N LYS A 232 16.28 -2.90 6.05
CA LYS A 232 16.46 -3.94 7.06
C LYS A 232 15.33 -4.94 7.07
N SER A 233 14.13 -4.49 6.75
CA SER A 233 12.99 -5.36 6.57
C SER A 233 11.96 -4.79 5.60
N LEU A 234 11.13 -5.68 5.03
CA LEU A 234 9.99 -5.35 4.18
C LEU A 234 8.69 -5.90 4.80
N SER A 235 7.67 -5.06 4.96
CA SER A 235 6.31 -5.48 5.31
C SER A 235 5.40 -5.28 4.09
N LEU A 236 5.14 -6.36 3.37
CA LEU A 236 4.42 -6.37 2.10
C LEU A 236 2.96 -6.77 2.33
N LEU A 237 2.05 -5.80 2.18
CA LEU A 237 0.62 -5.99 2.37
C LEU A 237 -0.02 -6.19 0.99
N SER A 238 -0.28 -7.43 0.61
CA SER A 238 -0.86 -7.79 -0.70
C SER A 238 -0.05 -7.21 -1.89
N PRO A 239 1.26 -7.45 -2.01
CA PRO A 239 2.10 -6.78 -3.02
C PRO A 239 1.63 -7.08 -4.45
N TRP A 240 1.55 -6.05 -5.30
CA TRP A 240 1.15 -6.21 -6.70
C TRP A 240 2.34 -6.60 -7.58
N VAL A 241 2.68 -7.88 -7.57
CA VAL A 241 3.97 -8.37 -8.10
C VAL A 241 4.07 -8.42 -9.63
N GLN A 242 2.94 -8.45 -10.35
CA GLN A 242 2.91 -8.57 -11.82
C GLN A 242 1.93 -7.56 -12.46
N PRO A 243 2.26 -6.26 -12.50
CA PRO A 243 1.39 -5.21 -12.97
C PRO A 243 0.89 -5.36 -14.40
N THR A 244 1.68 -5.95 -15.30
CA THR A 244 1.33 -6.09 -16.72
C THR A 244 0.82 -7.48 -17.09
N VAL A 245 0.50 -8.32 -16.09
CA VAL A 245 -0.06 -9.65 -16.29
C VAL A 245 -1.44 -9.71 -15.65
N ALA A 246 -2.44 -10.15 -16.42
CA ALA A 246 -3.78 -10.35 -15.87
C ALA A 246 -3.73 -11.46 -14.80
N PRO A 247 -4.28 -11.24 -13.60
CA PRO A 247 -4.18 -12.22 -12.53
C PRO A 247 -4.97 -13.49 -12.83
N ILE A 248 -4.45 -14.60 -12.35
CA ILE A 248 -5.11 -15.91 -12.41
C ILE A 248 -5.71 -16.19 -11.03
N VAL A 249 -7.04 -16.28 -10.94
CA VAL A 249 -7.72 -16.58 -9.68
C VAL A 249 -7.59 -18.06 -9.35
N SER A 250 -7.25 -18.38 -8.09
CA SER A 250 -7.17 -19.75 -7.61
C SER A 250 -8.50 -20.50 -7.77
N PRO A 251 -8.52 -21.74 -8.27
CA PRO A 251 -9.76 -22.51 -8.44
C PRO A 251 -10.56 -22.62 -7.15
N GLY A 252 -11.87 -22.38 -7.23
CA GLY A 252 -12.79 -22.48 -6.09
C GLY A 252 -12.82 -21.27 -5.15
N VAL A 253 -11.95 -20.28 -5.34
CA VAL A 253 -11.93 -19.05 -4.54
C VAL A 253 -12.94 -18.04 -5.09
N ASN A 254 -13.80 -17.52 -4.22
CA ASN A 254 -14.73 -16.45 -4.58
C ASN A 254 -14.13 -15.07 -4.26
N THR A 255 -13.59 -14.42 -5.28
CA THR A 255 -13.00 -13.07 -5.21
C THR A 255 -14.02 -11.94 -5.33
N TRP A 256 -15.33 -12.22 -5.35
CA TRP A 256 -16.36 -11.19 -5.43
C TRP A 256 -16.27 -10.19 -4.27
N GLY A 257 -16.17 -8.90 -4.57
CA GLY A 257 -16.02 -7.86 -3.57
C GLY A 257 -14.56 -7.54 -3.20
N ASP A 258 -13.59 -8.23 -3.80
CA ASP A 258 -12.17 -7.90 -3.66
C ASP A 258 -11.80 -6.59 -4.36
N LEU A 259 -10.88 -5.82 -3.79
CA LEU A 259 -10.49 -4.50 -4.31
C LEU A 259 -9.37 -4.56 -5.37
N GLY A 260 -8.79 -5.74 -5.62
CA GLY A 260 -7.84 -5.92 -6.71
C GLY A 260 -8.50 -5.91 -8.10
N ALA A 261 -7.70 -5.67 -9.13
CA ALA A 261 -8.17 -5.64 -10.51
C ALA A 261 -7.99 -7.01 -11.20
N LEU A 262 -8.96 -7.41 -12.02
CA LEU A 262 -8.88 -8.62 -12.87
C LEU A 262 -8.27 -8.35 -14.26
N ASP A 263 -7.90 -7.10 -14.54
CA ASP A 263 -7.37 -6.64 -15.82
C ASP A 263 -6.00 -5.96 -15.65
N THR A 264 -5.38 -5.61 -16.77
CA THR A 264 -4.05 -4.98 -16.83
C THR A 264 -4.10 -3.46 -16.94
N THR A 265 -5.27 -2.82 -16.85
CA THR A 265 -5.45 -1.39 -17.17
C THR A 265 -4.48 -0.50 -16.39
N LEU A 266 -4.34 -0.72 -15.08
CA LEU A 266 -3.44 0.07 -14.24
C LEU A 266 -1.96 -0.17 -14.59
N GLY A 267 -1.63 -1.40 -14.98
CA GLY A 267 -0.28 -1.77 -15.41
C GLY A 267 0.09 -1.14 -16.74
N GLU A 268 -0.86 -1.12 -17.68
CA GLU A 268 -0.72 -0.44 -18.97
C GLU A 268 -0.50 1.07 -18.82
N LEU A 269 -1.20 1.71 -17.87
CA LEU A 269 -0.95 3.11 -17.52
C LEU A 269 0.41 3.31 -16.85
N PHE A 270 0.87 2.35 -16.05
CA PHE A 270 2.17 2.40 -15.38
C PHE A 270 3.35 2.30 -16.36
N VAL A 271 3.23 1.49 -17.42
CA VAL A 271 4.28 1.31 -18.43
C VAL A 271 4.01 2.11 -19.71
N GLU A 272 3.08 3.06 -19.67
CA GLU A 272 2.70 3.86 -20.83
C GLU A 272 3.92 4.58 -21.43
N GLY A 273 4.05 4.52 -22.76
CA GLY A 273 5.19 5.07 -23.49
C GLY A 273 6.34 4.07 -23.72
N ILE A 274 6.36 2.92 -23.05
CA ILE A 274 7.33 1.86 -23.33
C ILE A 274 6.82 0.99 -24.48
N PRO A 275 7.58 0.83 -25.59
CA PRO A 275 7.19 -0.08 -26.67
C PRO A 275 7.03 -1.52 -26.16
N LYS A 276 5.98 -2.22 -26.63
CA LYS A 276 5.64 -3.58 -26.15
C LYS A 276 6.79 -4.58 -26.31
N ASP A 277 7.53 -4.47 -27.41
CA ASP A 277 8.71 -5.27 -27.72
C ASP A 277 9.91 -4.97 -26.81
N GLN A 278 9.90 -3.85 -26.10
CA GLN A 278 10.95 -3.44 -25.15
C GLN A 278 10.59 -3.72 -23.69
N LEU A 279 9.33 -4.04 -23.35
CA LEU A 279 8.91 -4.31 -21.97
C LEU A 279 9.73 -5.43 -21.31
N ALA A 280 10.13 -6.44 -22.09
CA ALA A 280 10.97 -7.55 -21.62
C ALA A 280 12.30 -7.07 -21.00
N ARG A 281 12.86 -5.95 -21.48
CA ARG A 281 14.12 -5.38 -20.97
C ARG A 281 14.00 -4.94 -19.51
N TYR A 282 12.83 -4.44 -19.11
CA TYR A 282 12.58 -3.92 -17.76
C TYR A 282 11.72 -4.87 -16.91
N ASN A 283 11.43 -6.07 -17.41
CA ASN A 283 10.49 -7.00 -16.80
C ASN A 283 10.85 -7.38 -15.35
N ARG A 284 12.14 -7.36 -14.99
CA ARG A 284 12.58 -7.59 -13.60
C ARG A 284 12.09 -6.51 -12.62
N TYR A 285 11.91 -5.27 -13.08
CA TYR A 285 11.37 -4.15 -12.29
C TYR A 285 9.86 -4.01 -12.41
N ILE A 286 9.29 -4.49 -13.52
CA ILE A 286 7.84 -4.41 -13.75
C ILE A 286 7.14 -5.61 -13.11
N ASN A 287 7.51 -6.85 -13.43
CA ASN A 287 6.80 -8.05 -12.98
C ASN A 287 7.57 -8.84 -11.90
N LEU A 288 8.47 -8.16 -11.18
CA LEU A 288 9.27 -8.68 -10.05
C LEU A 288 9.84 -10.09 -10.26
N CYS A 289 10.42 -10.36 -11.43
CA CYS A 289 11.12 -11.61 -11.69
C CYS A 289 12.61 -11.48 -11.37
N ASN A 290 13.24 -12.55 -10.88
CA ASN A 290 14.68 -12.60 -10.55
C ASN A 290 15.10 -11.52 -9.55
N VAL A 291 14.27 -11.29 -8.52
CA VAL A 291 14.62 -10.37 -7.43
C VAL A 291 15.83 -10.91 -6.66
N PRO A 292 16.75 -10.05 -6.19
CA PRO A 292 17.82 -10.49 -5.30
C PRO A 292 17.23 -11.02 -3.98
N PRO A 293 18.02 -11.73 -3.15
CA PRO A 293 17.56 -12.14 -1.83
C PRO A 293 16.97 -10.95 -1.06
N LEU A 294 15.74 -11.14 -0.61
CA LEU A 294 15.03 -10.16 0.20
C LEU A 294 15.61 -10.16 1.62
N PRO A 295 15.57 -9.01 2.33
CA PRO A 295 15.87 -8.99 3.76
C PRO A 295 14.73 -9.66 4.54
N GLU A 296 14.72 -9.53 5.86
CA GLU A 296 13.58 -9.93 6.71
C GLU A 296 12.29 -9.40 6.08
N THR A 297 11.41 -10.30 5.66
CA THR A 297 10.23 -9.94 4.85
C THR A 297 8.99 -10.60 5.41
N LEU A 298 7.99 -9.79 5.72
CA LEU A 298 6.64 -10.23 6.02
C LEU A 298 5.76 -10.03 4.78
N VAL A 299 5.07 -11.07 4.35
CA VAL A 299 4.05 -11.01 3.30
C VAL A 299 2.71 -11.37 3.91
N ILE A 300 1.74 -10.46 3.81
CA ILE A 300 0.35 -10.71 4.20
C ILE A 300 -0.52 -10.65 2.95
N VAL A 301 -1.37 -11.65 2.76
CA VAL A 301 -2.33 -11.70 1.66
C VAL A 301 -3.68 -12.20 2.17
N GLY A 302 -4.79 -11.77 1.58
CA GLY A 302 -6.12 -12.29 1.84
C GLY A 302 -6.42 -13.55 1.03
N GLU A 303 -7.11 -14.50 1.65
CA GLU A 303 -7.56 -15.75 1.00
C GLU A 303 -8.36 -15.48 -0.30
N ARG A 304 -9.14 -14.39 -0.33
CA ARG A 304 -10.08 -14.08 -1.41
C ARG A 304 -9.56 -13.01 -2.39
N GLU A 305 -8.26 -12.73 -2.37
CA GLU A 305 -7.65 -11.76 -3.26
C GLU A 305 -7.51 -12.27 -4.70
N VAL A 306 -7.75 -11.39 -5.67
CA VAL A 306 -7.46 -11.68 -7.08
C VAL A 306 -5.96 -11.82 -7.35
N LEU A 307 -5.11 -11.10 -6.61
CA LEU A 307 -3.66 -11.08 -6.83
C LEU A 307 -2.93 -12.23 -6.15
N LYS A 308 -3.62 -13.02 -5.32
CA LYS A 308 -3.00 -14.04 -4.46
C LYS A 308 -2.12 -15.02 -5.23
N ASN A 309 -2.59 -15.55 -6.35
CA ASN A 309 -1.83 -16.56 -7.10
C ASN A 309 -0.47 -16.03 -7.58
N GLY A 310 -0.42 -14.77 -8.06
CA GLY A 310 0.85 -14.13 -8.44
C GLY A 310 1.76 -13.94 -7.24
N ILE A 311 1.21 -13.55 -6.09
CA ILE A 311 1.95 -13.41 -4.82
C ILE A 311 2.51 -14.77 -4.37
N ASP A 312 1.72 -15.84 -4.43
CA ASP A 312 2.13 -17.20 -4.08
C ASP A 312 3.31 -17.66 -4.94
N MET A 313 3.26 -17.39 -6.26
CA MET A 313 4.36 -17.67 -7.18
C MET A 313 5.61 -16.85 -6.85
N PHE A 314 5.45 -15.54 -6.60
CA PHE A 314 6.54 -14.67 -6.20
C PHE A 314 7.23 -15.15 -4.92
N VAL A 315 6.45 -15.54 -3.90
CA VAL A 315 6.98 -16.04 -2.62
C VAL A 315 7.69 -17.39 -2.80
N ALA A 316 7.18 -18.26 -3.67
CA ALA A 316 7.82 -19.54 -3.96
C ALA A 316 9.18 -19.39 -4.68
N ASP A 317 9.31 -18.37 -5.53
CA ASP A 317 10.53 -18.10 -6.30
C ASP A 317 11.54 -17.18 -5.56
N ALA A 318 11.05 -16.32 -4.66
CA ALA A 318 11.87 -15.37 -3.93
C ALA A 318 12.80 -16.07 -2.91
N GLN A 319 13.98 -15.49 -2.74
CA GLN A 319 14.96 -15.96 -1.76
C GLN A 319 15.01 -14.99 -0.58
N GLY A 320 15.36 -15.49 0.61
CA GLY A 320 15.49 -14.70 1.83
C GLY A 320 14.60 -15.22 2.97
N PRO A 321 14.69 -14.61 4.16
CA PRO A 321 13.82 -14.92 5.29
C PRO A 321 12.43 -14.29 5.06
N ILE A 322 11.53 -15.08 4.48
CA ILE A 322 10.16 -14.67 4.15
C ILE A 322 9.16 -15.35 5.08
N GLU A 323 8.44 -14.55 5.85
CA GLU A 323 7.29 -14.92 6.66
C GLU A 323 6.01 -14.64 5.87
N TYR A 324 5.26 -15.67 5.50
CA TYR A 324 4.05 -15.57 4.68
C TYR A 324 2.80 -15.91 5.47
N HIS A 325 1.81 -15.03 5.44
CA HIS A 325 0.54 -15.20 6.13
C HIS A 325 -0.66 -14.93 5.22
N GLU A 326 -1.63 -15.83 5.30
CA GLU A 326 -2.90 -15.72 4.59
C GLU A 326 -4.02 -15.37 5.58
N GLU A 327 -4.71 -14.23 5.38
CA GLU A 327 -5.86 -13.82 6.18
C GLU A 327 -7.11 -14.60 5.73
N PRO A 328 -7.74 -15.40 6.61
CA PRO A 328 -8.96 -16.13 6.28
C PRO A 328 -10.11 -15.20 5.89
N GLY A 329 -10.68 -15.43 4.71
CA GLY A 329 -11.71 -14.59 4.10
C GLY A 329 -11.26 -13.16 3.77
N GLY A 330 -9.97 -12.84 3.93
CA GLY A 330 -9.37 -11.54 3.68
C GLY A 330 -9.48 -11.13 2.21
N ILE A 331 -9.47 -9.82 1.99
CA ILE A 331 -9.47 -9.17 0.67
C ILE A 331 -8.24 -8.26 0.55
N HIS A 332 -8.06 -7.67 -0.63
CA HIS A 332 -6.88 -6.91 -0.99
C HIS A 332 -6.52 -5.81 -0.01
N ALA A 333 -5.31 -5.90 0.53
CA ALA A 333 -4.72 -4.94 1.46
C ALA A 333 -5.63 -4.63 2.66
N ALA A 334 -6.22 -5.69 3.26
CA ALA A 334 -7.21 -5.58 4.33
C ALA A 334 -6.73 -4.77 5.54
N MET A 335 -5.44 -4.74 5.88
CA MET A 335 -4.93 -3.90 6.96
C MET A 335 -5.35 -2.43 6.80
N VAL A 336 -5.14 -1.88 5.59
CA VAL A 336 -5.35 -0.45 5.31
C VAL A 336 -6.78 -0.14 4.84
N TYR A 337 -7.45 -1.08 4.17
CA TYR A 337 -8.81 -0.88 3.65
C TYR A 337 -9.92 -1.45 4.53
N VAL A 338 -9.62 -2.31 5.49
CA VAL A 338 -10.61 -2.99 6.34
C VAL A 338 -10.33 -2.78 7.82
N GLU A 339 -9.18 -3.24 8.33
CA GLU A 339 -8.86 -3.15 9.76
C GLU A 339 -8.70 -1.69 10.20
N GLY A 340 -7.97 -0.88 9.41
CA GLY A 340 -7.75 0.54 9.68
C GLY A 340 -9.01 1.39 9.77
N LEU A 341 -10.12 0.93 9.18
CA LEU A 341 -11.40 1.63 9.28
C LEU A 341 -11.92 1.70 10.73
N ASP A 342 -11.56 0.75 11.58
CA ASP A 342 -11.99 0.75 12.99
C ASP A 342 -11.40 1.91 13.79
N TYR A 343 -10.29 2.50 13.33
CA TYR A 343 -9.58 3.59 14.00
C TYR A 343 -9.85 4.96 13.38
N SER A 344 -10.68 5.03 12.33
CA SER A 344 -11.00 6.26 11.60
C SER A 344 -11.85 7.27 12.38
N GLY A 345 -12.62 6.79 13.37
CA GLY A 345 -13.48 7.63 14.23
C GLY A 345 -12.92 7.82 15.64
N ASN A 346 -13.43 8.80 16.38
CA ASN A 346 -12.94 9.15 17.72
C ASN A 346 -12.93 7.98 18.72
N LYS A 347 -13.95 7.11 18.70
CA LYS A 347 -14.02 5.93 19.58
C LYS A 347 -12.91 4.94 19.24
N GLY A 348 -12.69 4.69 17.95
CA GLY A 348 -11.62 3.85 17.44
C GLY A 348 -10.24 4.39 17.80
N ALA A 349 -10.01 5.67 17.54
CA ALA A 349 -8.78 6.36 17.89
C ALA A 349 -8.41 6.21 19.38
N LYS A 350 -9.39 6.34 20.28
CA LYS A 350 -9.16 6.12 21.72
C LYS A 350 -8.80 4.67 22.06
N ARG A 351 -9.35 3.69 21.34
CA ARG A 351 -8.99 2.27 21.49
C ARG A 351 -7.55 2.03 21.02
N ALA A 352 -7.17 2.57 19.87
CA ALA A 352 -5.80 2.49 19.37
C ALA A 352 -4.80 3.09 20.37
N ILE A 353 -5.05 4.31 20.88
CA ILE A 353 -4.20 4.94 21.92
C ILE A 353 -4.05 4.04 23.17
N ALA A 354 -5.08 3.28 23.51
CA ALA A 354 -5.05 2.33 24.63
C ALA A 354 -4.38 0.98 24.29
N GLY A 355 -3.82 0.83 23.08
CA GLY A 355 -3.19 -0.41 22.61
C GLY A 355 -4.18 -1.52 22.23
N ASP A 356 -5.46 -1.20 22.02
CA ASP A 356 -6.47 -2.23 21.68
C ASP A 356 -6.50 -2.53 20.19
N PHE A 357 -5.67 -3.50 19.80
CA PHE A 357 -5.64 -4.16 18.49
C PHE A 357 -6.12 -5.62 18.58
N THR A 358 -6.98 -5.90 19.57
CA THR A 358 -7.53 -7.25 19.79
C THR A 358 -8.26 -7.73 18.54
N ASN A 359 -8.00 -8.97 18.12
CA ASN A 359 -8.56 -9.62 16.93
C ASN A 359 -8.17 -8.99 15.58
N LYS A 360 -7.16 -8.11 15.53
CA LYS A 360 -6.60 -7.67 14.25
C LYS A 360 -5.61 -8.70 13.74
N PHE A 361 -5.78 -9.14 12.51
CA PHE A 361 -4.89 -10.11 11.89
C PHE A 361 -3.60 -9.40 11.46
N ALA A 362 -3.73 -8.41 10.58
CA ALA A 362 -2.57 -7.80 9.96
C ALA A 362 -1.81 -6.86 10.90
N TYR A 363 -2.49 -6.04 11.71
CA TYR A 363 -1.80 -5.20 12.70
C TYR A 363 -0.91 -6.01 13.65
N ASN A 364 -1.41 -7.14 14.17
CA ASN A 364 -0.67 -7.92 15.14
C ASN A 364 0.56 -8.59 14.49
N LEU A 365 0.42 -9.13 13.27
CA LEU A 365 1.55 -9.67 12.53
C LEU A 365 2.61 -8.62 12.20
N VAL A 366 2.20 -7.44 11.71
CA VAL A 366 3.13 -6.35 11.39
C VAL A 366 3.82 -5.83 12.66
N ALA A 367 3.08 -5.66 13.75
CA ALA A 367 3.65 -5.19 15.01
C ALA A 367 4.65 -6.19 15.61
N GLU A 368 4.31 -7.49 15.60
CA GLU A 368 5.20 -8.55 16.06
C GLU A 368 6.47 -8.62 15.20
N PHE A 369 6.31 -8.56 13.87
CA PHE A 369 7.41 -8.55 12.92
C PHE A 369 8.34 -7.36 13.12
N LEU A 370 7.80 -6.15 13.26
CA LEU A 370 8.61 -4.95 13.51
C LEU A 370 9.28 -5.01 14.89
N SER A 371 8.62 -5.55 15.91
CA SER A 371 9.21 -5.65 17.26
C SER A 371 10.43 -6.58 17.33
N ARG A 372 10.53 -7.54 16.41
CA ARG A 372 11.72 -8.41 16.23
C ARG A 372 12.86 -7.74 15.45
N ASN A 373 12.53 -6.80 14.57
CA ASN A 373 13.47 -6.29 13.56
C ASN A 373 13.93 -4.85 13.79
N VAL A 374 13.21 -4.08 14.63
CA VAL A 374 13.48 -2.70 15.05
C VAL A 374 14.01 -2.71 16.49
#